data_AF-A0A2H9TFU8-F1
#
_entry.id   AF-A0A2H9TFU8-F1
#
_cell.length_a   1.000
_cell.length_b   1.000
_cell.length_c   1.000
_cell.angle_alpha   90.00
_cell.angle_beta   90.00
_cell.angle_gamma   90.00
#
_symmetry.space_group_name_H-M   'P 1'
#
loop_
_entity.id
_entity.type
_entity.pdbx_description
1 polymer ?
#
loop_
_entity_poly.entity_id
_entity_poly.type
_entity_poly.pdbx_seq_one_letter_code
_entity_poly.pdbx_strand_id
1 'polypeptide(L)'
;MFTVFKNITIVCIAIAERRIFRSTITPLMWVSFMLIVASSLIGATNDLAFSGRGYIWMALNCSISATYILYMRATIRKVEFADFDSVYYNNILAIPVMGLLSILTENWSEFYSDYALLWGMLASSISAFAISYSTAWSVRVSSSTTYSMVGALNKLPIAVSGIIFFAAERKIVNFGNILSVIVGKTVALSLTVVAFLSGIVYSVAQIRQRKMKPVEDRLLPTQDLK
;
A
#
# COMPACT_ATOMS: atom_id res chain seq x y z
N MET A 1 4.30 15.09 -3.56
CA MET A 1 4.51 14.39 -4.86
C MET A 1 4.51 12.85 -4.77
N PHE A 2 5.22 12.23 -3.81
CA PHE A 2 5.31 10.75 -3.69
C PHE A 2 3.95 10.03 -3.61
N THR A 3 3.02 10.61 -2.85
CA THR A 3 1.66 10.07 -2.66
C THR A 3 0.85 10.05 -3.95
N VAL A 4 0.97 11.08 -4.80
CA VAL A 4 0.30 11.16 -6.10
C VAL A 4 0.70 10.00 -6.99
N PHE A 5 2.01 9.78 -7.16
CA PHE A 5 2.52 8.69 -7.98
C PHE A 5 2.09 7.32 -7.44
N LYS A 6 2.15 7.10 -6.12
CA LYS A 6 1.66 5.85 -5.52
C LYS A 6 0.16 5.64 -5.74
N ASN A 7 -0.64 6.71 -5.66
CA ASN A 7 -2.09 6.64 -5.89
C ASN A 7 -2.43 6.35 -7.36
N ILE A 8 -1.71 6.95 -8.31
CA ILE A 8 -1.81 6.62 -9.74
C ILE A 8 -1.41 5.17 -9.98
N THR A 9 -0.39 4.67 -9.27
CA THR A 9 0.06 3.27 -9.37
C THR A 9 -1.07 2.28 -9.05
N ILE A 10 -1.96 2.60 -8.09
CA ILE A 10 -3.12 1.76 -7.76
C ILE A 10 -4.03 1.61 -8.99
N VAL A 11 -4.28 2.70 -9.72
CA VAL A 11 -5.09 2.70 -10.94
C VAL A 11 -4.41 1.89 -12.04
N CYS A 12 -3.09 2.05 -12.21
CA CYS A 12 -2.31 1.23 -13.15
C CYS A 12 -2.38 -0.26 -12.81
N ILE A 13 -2.25 -0.62 -11.53
CA ILE A 13 -2.38 -2.01 -11.06
C ILE A 13 -3.79 -2.54 -11.38
N ALA A 14 -4.85 -1.77 -11.15
CA ALA A 14 -6.21 -2.18 -11.46
C ALA A 14 -6.40 -2.46 -12.97
N ILE A 15 -5.91 -1.57 -13.83
CA ILE A 15 -6.00 -1.73 -15.29
C ILE A 15 -5.20 -2.94 -15.76
N ALA A 16 -3.97 -3.10 -15.26
CA ALA A 16 -3.11 -4.24 -15.60
C ALA A 16 -3.70 -5.56 -15.09
N GLU A 17 -4.28 -5.56 -13.89
CA GLU A 17 -4.97 -6.71 -13.31
C GLU A 17 -6.18 -7.12 -14.17
N ARG A 18 -6.96 -6.15 -14.66
CA ARG A 18 -8.06 -6.41 -15.61
C ARG A 18 -7.57 -7.06 -16.89
N ARG A 19 -6.41 -6.65 -17.42
CA ARG A 19 -5.84 -7.26 -18.64
C ARG A 19 -5.29 -8.67 -18.42
N ILE A 20 -4.56 -8.89 -17.33
CA ILE A 20 -3.85 -10.14 -17.05
C ILE A 20 -4.81 -11.21 -16.50
N PHE A 21 -5.67 -10.85 -15.55
CA PHE A 21 -6.52 -11.80 -14.81
C PHE A 21 -7.99 -11.75 -15.21
N ARG A 22 -8.36 -10.95 -16.23
CA ARG A 22 -9.74 -10.71 -16.67
C ARG A 22 -10.71 -10.36 -15.52
N SER A 23 -10.19 -9.70 -14.48
CA SER A 23 -10.97 -9.28 -13.31
C SER A 23 -12.01 -8.23 -13.72
N THR A 24 -13.24 -8.38 -13.24
CA THR A 24 -14.30 -7.39 -13.48
C THR A 24 -14.11 -6.18 -12.57
N ILE A 25 -14.01 -4.99 -13.17
CA ILE A 25 -13.97 -3.74 -12.41
C ILE A 25 -15.36 -3.13 -12.45
N THR A 26 -16.06 -3.12 -11.31
CA THR A 26 -17.36 -2.46 -11.17
C THR A 26 -17.20 -0.94 -11.30
N PRO A 27 -18.21 -0.22 -11.80
CA PRO A 27 -18.16 1.23 -11.95
C PRO A 27 -17.93 1.95 -10.61
N LEU A 28 -18.38 1.37 -9.50
CA LEU A 28 -18.15 1.94 -8.16
C LEU A 28 -16.67 1.91 -7.75
N MET A 29 -15.89 0.91 -8.20
CA MET A 29 -14.43 0.90 -7.98
C MET A 29 -13.71 1.98 -8.79
N TRP A 30 -14.17 2.27 -10.01
CA TRP A 30 -13.63 3.38 -10.80
C TRP A 30 -13.83 4.72 -10.12
N VAL A 31 -15.01 4.94 -9.52
CA VAL A 31 -15.28 6.14 -8.71
C VAL A 31 -14.28 6.25 -7.57
N SER A 32 -14.02 5.17 -6.82
CA SER A 32 -13.01 5.17 -5.76
C SER A 32 -11.62 5.53 -6.27
N PHE A 33 -11.17 4.94 -7.38
CA PHE A 33 -9.85 5.24 -7.96
C PHE A 33 -9.70 6.70 -8.35
N MET A 34 -10.70 7.28 -9.00
CA MET A 34 -10.68 8.69 -9.36
C MET A 34 -10.65 9.59 -8.11
N LEU A 35 -11.38 9.21 -7.07
CA LEU A 35 -11.45 9.98 -5.82
C LEU A 35 -10.12 9.97 -5.04
N ILE A 36 -9.38 8.86 -5.07
CA ILE A 36 -8.02 8.72 -4.48
C ILE A 36 -6.99 9.56 -5.25
N VAL A 37 -7.07 9.54 -6.58
CA VAL A 37 -6.15 10.31 -7.42
C VAL A 37 -6.44 11.80 -7.25
N ALA A 38 -7.70 12.21 -7.33
CA ALA A 38 -8.13 13.60 -7.13
C ALA A 38 -7.70 14.14 -5.75
N SER A 39 -7.88 13.38 -4.66
CA SER A 39 -7.46 13.82 -3.33
C SER A 39 -5.95 14.07 -3.23
N SER A 40 -5.14 13.24 -3.91
CA SER A 40 -3.69 13.41 -3.93
C SER A 40 -3.22 14.56 -4.83
N LEU A 41 -3.86 14.80 -5.98
CA LEU A 41 -3.48 15.89 -6.89
C LEU A 41 -3.66 17.25 -6.22
N ILE A 42 -4.79 17.45 -5.54
CA ILE A 42 -5.06 18.71 -4.82
C ILE A 42 -4.03 18.88 -3.70
N GLY A 43 -3.65 17.81 -3.00
CA GLY A 43 -2.59 17.85 -1.99
C GLY A 43 -1.20 18.21 -2.54
N ALA A 44 -0.94 17.91 -3.82
CA ALA A 44 0.32 18.20 -4.49
C ALA A 44 0.42 19.62 -5.07
N THR A 45 -0.69 20.38 -5.12
CA THR A 45 -0.67 21.76 -5.65
C THR A 45 0.23 22.72 -4.87
N ASN A 46 0.54 22.41 -3.61
CA ASN A 46 1.41 23.23 -2.75
C ASN A 46 2.88 22.77 -2.72
N ASP A 47 3.25 21.74 -3.48
CA ASP A 47 4.55 21.08 -3.40
C ASP A 47 5.46 21.61 -4.54
N LEU A 48 6.30 22.60 -4.22
CA LEU A 48 7.12 23.39 -5.17
C LEU A 48 8.47 22.75 -5.56
N ALA A 49 8.76 21.53 -5.12
CA ALA A 49 10.04 20.86 -5.36
C ALA A 49 10.09 20.14 -6.72
N PHE A 50 10.33 20.88 -7.81
CA PHE A 50 10.49 20.31 -9.15
C PHE A 50 11.93 19.79 -9.36
N SER A 51 12.14 18.48 -9.27
CA SER A 51 13.41 17.83 -9.63
C SER A 51 13.17 16.72 -10.64
N GLY A 52 13.60 16.93 -11.89
CA GLY A 52 13.41 15.97 -12.99
C GLY A 52 13.99 14.58 -12.69
N ARG A 53 15.17 14.51 -12.06
CA ARG A 53 15.79 13.24 -11.65
C ARG A 53 14.95 12.51 -10.60
N GLY A 54 14.38 13.24 -9.64
CA GLY A 54 13.50 12.68 -8.62
C GLY A 54 12.22 12.09 -9.20
N TYR A 55 11.61 12.76 -10.19
CA TYR A 55 10.41 12.25 -10.85
C TYR A 55 10.66 10.97 -11.65
N ILE A 56 11.78 10.90 -12.40
CA ILE A 56 12.15 9.69 -13.15
C ILE A 56 12.37 8.52 -12.19
N TRP A 57 13.11 8.74 -11.10
CA TRP A 57 13.35 7.70 -10.10
C TRP A 57 12.06 7.23 -9.42
N MET A 58 11.16 8.16 -9.12
CA MET A 58 9.87 7.85 -8.51
C MET A 58 8.95 7.08 -9.47
N ALA A 59 8.93 7.44 -10.75
CA ALA A 59 8.18 6.74 -11.78
C ALA A 59 8.68 5.29 -11.93
N LEU A 60 10.00 5.09 -11.99
CA LEU A 60 10.61 3.76 -12.03
C LEU A 60 10.25 2.92 -10.78
N ASN A 61 10.36 3.51 -9.57
CA ASN A 61 9.97 2.82 -8.34
C ASN A 61 8.50 2.35 -8.37
N CYS A 62 7.61 3.20 -8.88
CA CYS A 62 6.19 2.89 -9.01
C CYS A 62 5.94 1.75 -10.01
N SER A 63 6.58 1.78 -11.17
CA SER A 63 6.47 0.73 -12.19
C SER A 63 6.99 -0.62 -11.70
N ILE A 64 8.13 -0.63 -10.99
CA ILE A 64 8.70 -1.85 -10.39
C ILE A 64 7.77 -2.37 -9.28
N SER A 65 7.25 -1.50 -8.41
CA SER A 65 6.31 -1.87 -7.35
C SER A 65 5.03 -2.50 -7.91
N ALA A 66 4.45 -1.92 -8.96
CA ALA A 66 3.26 -2.45 -9.62
C ALA A 66 3.52 -3.83 -10.24
N THR A 67 4.63 -3.95 -10.97
CA THR A 67 5.06 -5.20 -11.59
C THR A 67 5.28 -6.28 -10.54
N TYR A 68 5.94 -5.96 -9.42
CA TYR A 68 6.18 -6.87 -8.32
C TYR A 68 4.87 -7.43 -7.73
N ILE A 69 3.90 -6.58 -7.39
CA ILE A 69 2.63 -7.02 -6.78
C ILE A 69 1.82 -7.87 -7.76
N LEU A 70 1.81 -7.53 -9.06
CA LEU A 70 1.11 -8.30 -10.09
C LEU A 70 1.80 -9.64 -10.35
N TYR A 71 3.13 -9.65 -10.44
CA TYR A 71 3.94 -10.83 -10.66
C TYR A 71 3.81 -11.81 -9.48
N MET A 72 3.96 -11.32 -8.25
CA MET A 72 3.76 -12.11 -7.03
C MET A 72 2.41 -12.80 -7.04
N ARG A 73 1.33 -12.07 -7.35
CA ARG A 73 0.00 -12.69 -7.45
C ARG A 73 -0.12 -13.70 -8.58
N ALA A 74 0.48 -13.42 -9.74
CA ALA A 74 0.47 -14.33 -10.87
C ALA A 74 1.15 -15.66 -10.51
N THR A 75 2.28 -15.59 -9.80
CA THR A 75 3.03 -16.77 -9.35
C THR A 75 2.26 -17.55 -8.29
N ILE A 76 1.70 -16.88 -7.28
CA ILE A 76 0.88 -17.55 -6.24
C ILE A 76 -0.28 -18.33 -6.87
N ARG A 77 -0.94 -17.78 -7.89
CA ARG A 77 -2.04 -18.46 -8.60
C ARG A 77 -1.59 -19.58 -9.53
N LYS A 78 -0.40 -19.49 -10.13
CA LYS A 78 0.09 -20.50 -11.08
C LYS A 78 0.70 -21.72 -10.40
N VAL A 79 1.33 -21.51 -9.24
CA VAL A 79 2.10 -22.54 -8.52
C VAL A 79 1.32 -23.05 -7.30
N GLU A 80 0.19 -22.43 -6.97
CA GLU A 80 -0.64 -22.77 -5.79
C GLU A 80 0.14 -22.79 -4.48
N PHE A 81 1.10 -21.88 -4.35
CA PHE A 81 1.95 -21.82 -3.16
C PHE A 81 1.14 -21.61 -1.88
N ALA A 82 1.54 -22.32 -0.82
CA ALA A 82 1.10 -22.00 0.52
C ALA A 82 1.58 -20.59 0.91
N ASP A 83 0.95 -19.99 1.94
CA ASP A 83 1.35 -18.65 2.42
C ASP A 83 2.82 -18.62 2.81
N PHE A 84 3.26 -19.69 3.48
CA PHE A 84 4.62 -19.82 3.97
C PHE A 84 5.63 -19.91 2.84
N ASP A 85 5.34 -20.68 1.79
CA ASP A 85 6.23 -20.83 0.63
C ASP A 85 6.45 -19.49 -0.07
N SER A 86 5.36 -18.72 -0.26
CA SER A 86 5.43 -17.39 -0.87
C SER A 86 6.34 -16.44 -0.10
N VAL A 87 6.31 -16.50 1.23
CA VAL A 87 7.15 -15.67 2.12
C VAL A 87 8.59 -16.17 2.12
N TYR A 88 8.79 -17.49 2.15
CA TYR A 88 10.10 -18.13 2.13
C TYR A 88 10.86 -17.76 0.85
N TYR A 89 10.25 -17.97 -0.32
CA TYR A 89 10.88 -17.63 -1.60
C TYR A 89 11.15 -16.14 -1.74
N ASN A 90 10.22 -15.29 -1.31
CA ASN A 90 10.38 -13.84 -1.41
C ASN A 90 11.56 -13.34 -0.55
N ASN A 91 11.72 -13.86 0.67
CA ASN A 91 12.83 -13.44 1.54
C ASN A 91 14.17 -14.07 1.12
N ILE A 92 14.21 -15.35 0.74
CA ILE A 92 15.46 -15.98 0.31
C ILE A 92 16.01 -15.39 -0.98
N LEU A 93 15.15 -15.13 -1.96
CA LEU A 93 15.57 -14.49 -3.21
C LEU A 93 16.01 -13.03 -2.98
N ALA A 94 15.50 -12.37 -1.93
CA ALA A 94 15.92 -11.02 -1.58
C ALA A 94 17.33 -10.96 -0.95
N ILE A 95 17.77 -11.98 -0.21
CA ILE A 95 19.09 -12.00 0.45
C ILE A 95 20.26 -11.77 -0.51
N PRO A 96 20.44 -12.51 -1.63
CA PRO A 96 21.59 -12.31 -2.51
C PRO A 96 21.54 -10.96 -3.20
N VAL A 97 20.35 -10.48 -3.56
CA VAL A 97 20.17 -9.18 -4.22
C VAL A 97 20.50 -8.04 -3.26
N MET A 98 19.98 -8.09 -2.04
CA MET A 98 20.25 -7.08 -1.00
C MET A 98 21.70 -7.12 -0.53
N GLY A 99 22.29 -8.31 -0.36
CA GLY A 99 23.70 -8.46 0.00
C GLY A 99 24.62 -7.87 -1.06
N LEU A 100 24.36 -8.13 -2.34
CA LEU A 100 25.13 -7.56 -3.44
C LEU A 100 24.98 -6.03 -3.51
N LEU A 101 23.77 -5.49 -3.33
CA LEU A 101 23.55 -4.04 -3.30
C LEU A 101 24.28 -3.39 -2.13
N SER A 102 24.22 -3.96 -0.93
CA SER A 102 24.89 -3.43 0.26
C SER A 102 26.41 -3.37 0.09
N ILE A 103 27.04 -4.37 -0.53
CA ILE A 103 28.49 -4.35 -0.83
C ILE A 103 28.85 -3.24 -1.83
N LEU A 104 27.98 -2.93 -2.78
CA LEU A 104 28.24 -1.91 -3.82
C LEU A 104 27.99 -0.48 -3.34
N THR A 105 27.05 -0.26 -2.42
CA THR A 105 26.61 1.10 -2.04
C THR A 105 27.01 1.54 -0.64
N GLU A 106 27.28 0.63 0.28
CA GLU A 106 27.48 0.96 1.70
C GLU A 106 28.93 0.73 2.17
N ASN A 107 29.38 1.58 3.09
CA ASN A 107 30.66 1.45 3.77
C ASN A 107 30.49 0.57 5.01
N TRP A 108 31.14 -0.59 5.03
CA TRP A 108 31.02 -1.59 6.10
C TRP A 108 31.84 -1.28 7.37
N SER A 109 32.56 -0.17 7.40
CA SER A 109 33.54 0.15 8.46
C SER A 109 32.91 0.44 9.83
N GLU A 110 31.66 0.85 9.90
CA GLU A 110 31.00 1.30 11.14
C GLU A 110 29.92 0.33 11.67
N PHE A 111 29.76 -0.84 11.03
CA PHE A 111 28.66 -1.77 11.33
C PHE A 111 28.72 -2.38 12.74
N TYR A 112 29.90 -2.44 13.35
CA TYR A 112 30.14 -3.21 14.58
C TYR A 112 30.10 -2.39 15.88
N SER A 113 29.81 -1.08 15.81
CA SER A 113 30.09 -0.17 16.92
C SER A 113 28.97 -0.01 17.95
N ASP A 114 27.73 -0.43 17.66
CA ASP A 114 26.58 -0.18 18.54
C ASP A 114 25.67 -1.41 18.76
N TYR A 115 25.70 -1.95 19.98
CA TYR A 115 24.84 -3.06 20.40
C TYR A 115 23.35 -2.69 20.44
N ALA A 116 22.99 -1.42 20.66
CA ALA A 116 21.59 -1.00 20.65
C ALA A 116 21.01 -1.04 19.23
N LEU A 117 21.84 -0.73 18.23
CA LEU A 117 21.47 -0.79 16.81
C LEU A 117 21.26 -2.24 16.36
N LEU A 118 22.09 -3.18 16.82
CA LEU A 118 21.90 -4.62 16.59
C LEU A 118 20.58 -5.13 17.17
N TRP A 119 20.23 -4.76 18.41
CA TRP A 119 18.93 -5.12 19.00
C TRP A 119 17.75 -4.51 18.24
N GLY A 120 17.88 -3.27 17.79
CA GLY A 120 16.89 -2.61 16.93
C GLY A 120 16.68 -3.34 15.59
N MET A 121 17.77 -3.79 14.96
CA MET A 121 17.72 -4.58 13.72
C MET A 121 16.99 -5.92 13.94
N LEU A 122 17.30 -6.64 15.01
CA LEU A 122 16.63 -7.91 15.34
C LEU A 122 15.13 -7.70 15.58
N ALA A 123 14.75 -6.69 16.38
CA ALA A 123 13.35 -6.36 16.63
C ALA A 123 12.60 -5.97 15.34
N SER A 124 13.22 -5.14 14.49
CA SER A 124 12.63 -4.74 13.21
C SER A 124 12.46 -5.93 12.25
N SER A 125 13.38 -6.90 12.27
CA SER A 125 13.33 -8.10 11.42
C SER A 125 12.11 -8.98 11.74
N ILE A 126 11.78 -9.14 13.02
CA ILE A 126 10.57 -9.88 13.44
C ILE A 126 9.31 -9.19 12.91
N SER A 127 9.26 -7.85 13.01
CA SER A 127 8.13 -7.08 12.48
C SER A 127 8.05 -7.12 10.95
N ALA A 128 9.20 -7.08 10.26
CA ALA A 128 9.28 -7.18 8.81
C ALA A 128 8.80 -8.57 8.31
N PHE A 129 9.15 -9.64 9.03
CA PHE A 129 8.64 -10.98 8.74
C PHE A 129 7.11 -11.04 8.84
N ALA A 130 6.52 -10.45 9.90
CA ALA A 130 5.06 -10.40 10.06
C ALA A 130 4.37 -9.62 8.94
N ILE A 131 4.96 -8.50 8.49
CA ILE A 131 4.46 -7.71 7.34
C ILE A 131 4.57 -8.52 6.05
N SER A 132 5.67 -9.23 5.83
CA SER A 132 5.87 -10.07 4.64
C SER A 132 4.84 -11.20 4.58
N TYR A 133 4.57 -11.86 5.71
CA TYR A 133 3.55 -12.91 5.81
C TYR A 133 2.15 -12.37 5.52
N SER A 134 1.78 -11.28 6.20
CA SER A 134 0.47 -10.65 6.03
C SER A 134 0.27 -10.12 4.60
N THR A 135 1.34 -9.65 3.95
CA THR A 135 1.31 -9.21 2.55
C THR A 135 1.01 -10.36 1.59
N ALA A 136 1.73 -11.47 1.69
CA ALA A 136 1.52 -12.63 0.84
C ALA A 136 0.09 -13.19 1.01
N TRP A 137 -0.35 -13.34 2.26
CA TRP A 137 -1.70 -13.80 2.59
C TRP A 137 -2.78 -12.87 2.04
N SER A 138 -2.62 -11.55 2.22
CA SER A 138 -3.57 -10.55 1.71
C SER A 138 -3.66 -10.58 0.19
N VAL A 139 -2.52 -10.66 -0.53
CA VAL A 139 -2.49 -10.71 -2.00
C VAL A 139 -3.10 -12.01 -2.55
N ARG A 140 -2.97 -13.12 -1.82
CA ARG A 140 -3.56 -14.41 -2.19
C ARG A 140 -5.08 -14.44 -2.02
N VAL A 141 -5.56 -14.07 -0.83
CA VAL A 141 -7.00 -14.10 -0.48
C VAL A 141 -7.77 -12.97 -1.16
N SER A 142 -7.10 -11.84 -1.38
CA SER A 142 -7.69 -10.66 -2.00
C SER A 142 -7.13 -10.42 -3.41
N SER A 143 -7.21 -9.17 -3.88
CA SER A 143 -6.63 -8.74 -5.14
C SER A 143 -5.39 -7.88 -4.95
N SER A 144 -4.51 -7.85 -5.95
CA SER A 144 -3.37 -6.93 -6.05
C SER A 144 -3.80 -5.48 -5.89
N THR A 145 -4.95 -5.14 -6.48
CA THR A 145 -5.57 -3.82 -6.36
C THR A 145 -6.05 -3.53 -4.94
N THR A 146 -6.72 -4.49 -4.29
CA THR A 146 -7.16 -4.34 -2.88
C THR A 146 -5.97 -4.21 -1.94
N TYR A 147 -4.91 -5.00 -2.12
CA TYR A 147 -3.68 -4.89 -1.32
C TYR A 147 -3.07 -3.48 -1.44
N SER A 148 -2.92 -2.98 -2.67
CA SER A 148 -2.37 -1.64 -2.92
C SER A 148 -3.26 -0.53 -2.35
N MET A 149 -4.59 -0.73 -2.40
CA MET A 149 -5.57 0.17 -1.82
C MET A 149 -5.49 0.22 -0.29
N VAL A 150 -5.41 -0.94 0.38
CA VAL A 150 -5.24 -1.03 1.84
C VAL A 150 -3.92 -0.39 2.27
N GLY A 151 -2.85 -0.58 1.49
CA GLY A 151 -1.57 0.08 1.74
C GLY A 151 -1.65 1.62 1.67
N ALA A 152 -2.46 2.16 0.77
CA ALA A 152 -2.73 3.60 0.72
C ALA A 152 -3.56 4.08 1.92
N LEU A 153 -4.56 3.30 2.34
CA LEU A 153 -5.40 3.61 3.51
C LEU A 153 -4.63 3.51 4.83
N ASN A 154 -3.67 2.59 4.96
CA ASN A 154 -2.85 2.43 6.17
C ASN A 154 -2.08 3.71 6.54
N LYS A 155 -1.81 4.58 5.56
CA LYS A 155 -1.16 5.88 5.82
C LYS A 155 -2.03 6.84 6.61
N LEU A 156 -3.36 6.71 6.57
CA LEU A 156 -4.27 7.62 7.24
C LEU A 156 -4.27 7.41 8.76
N PRO A 157 -4.43 6.19 9.31
CA PRO A 157 -4.30 5.96 10.75
C PRO A 157 -2.93 6.34 11.30
N ILE A 158 -1.85 6.09 10.55
CA ILE A 158 -0.48 6.46 10.94
C ILE A 158 -0.35 8.00 11.04
N ALA A 159 -0.93 8.73 10.10
CA ALA A 159 -0.94 10.20 10.16
C ALA A 159 -1.78 10.70 11.35
N VAL A 160 -2.95 10.10 11.60
CA VAL A 160 -3.83 10.45 12.72
C VAL A 160 -3.14 10.15 14.06
N SER A 161 -2.47 9.00 14.20
CA SER A 161 -1.74 8.68 15.42
C SER A 161 -0.55 9.62 15.65
N GLY A 162 0.15 10.03 14.59
CA GLY A 162 1.19 11.06 14.68
C GLY A 162 0.68 12.35 15.35
N ILE A 163 -0.46 12.86 14.88
CA ILE A 163 -1.09 14.08 15.40
C ILE A 163 -1.53 13.93 16.87
N ILE A 164 -2.00 12.74 17.26
CA ILE A 164 -2.50 12.47 18.62
C ILE A 164 -1.34 12.36 19.63
N PHE A 165 -0.29 11.60 19.28
CA PHE A 165 0.77 11.23 20.23
C PHE A 165 1.89 12.27 20.31
N PHE A 166 2.25 12.95 19.21
CA PHE A 166 3.34 13.92 19.22
C PHE A 166 2.87 15.33 19.63
N ALA A 167 3.47 15.87 20.70
CA ALA A 167 3.09 17.17 21.28
C ALA A 167 3.36 18.39 20.37
N ALA A 168 4.25 18.26 19.39
CA ALA A 168 4.61 19.34 18.47
C ALA A 168 3.43 19.79 17.57
N GLU A 169 2.47 18.91 17.30
CA GLU A 169 1.29 19.18 16.45
C GLU A 169 0.04 19.54 17.27
N ARG A 170 0.05 19.27 18.58
CA ARG A 170 -1.07 19.51 19.50
C ARG A 170 -1.42 21.00 19.66
N LYS A 171 -0.47 21.91 19.40
CA LYS A 171 -0.66 23.37 19.47
C LYS A 171 -1.68 23.92 18.46
N ILE A 172 -2.01 23.15 17.41
CA ILE A 172 -3.01 23.50 16.38
C ILE A 172 -4.39 22.91 16.70
N VAL A 173 -4.51 22.01 17.68
CA VAL A 173 -5.72 21.23 17.95
C VAL A 173 -6.15 21.40 19.40
N ASN A 174 -6.69 22.57 19.73
CA ASN A 174 -7.35 22.75 21.02
C ASN A 174 -8.70 22.00 21.02
N PHE A 175 -8.98 21.26 22.09
CA PHE A 175 -10.07 20.26 22.20
C PHE A 175 -11.48 20.79 21.94
N GLY A 176 -11.71 22.12 21.97
CA GLY A 176 -13.00 22.74 21.63
C GLY A 176 -13.34 22.79 20.14
N ASN A 177 -12.38 22.47 19.26
CA ASN A 177 -12.52 22.53 17.80
C ASN A 177 -12.61 21.14 17.14
N ILE A 178 -12.79 20.05 17.88
CA ILE A 178 -12.79 18.69 17.28
C ILE A 178 -13.87 18.54 16.18
N LEU A 179 -14.99 19.25 16.29
CA LEU A 179 -16.02 19.29 15.24
C LEU A 179 -15.68 20.24 14.07
N SER A 180 -14.98 21.34 14.33
CA SER A 180 -14.48 22.26 13.29
C SER A 180 -13.15 21.81 12.69
N VAL A 181 -12.49 20.80 13.24
CA VAL A 181 -11.42 20.03 12.58
C VAL A 181 -12.05 19.02 11.63
N ILE A 182 -13.22 18.45 11.95
CA ILE A 182 -13.97 17.59 11.02
C ILE A 182 -14.54 18.37 9.81
N VAL A 183 -14.75 19.70 9.92
CA VAL A 183 -15.40 20.51 8.86
C VAL A 183 -14.62 21.78 8.42
N GLY A 184 -13.58 22.22 9.13
CA GLY A 184 -13.06 23.59 9.03
C GLY A 184 -11.63 23.77 8.53
N LYS A 185 -11.54 24.36 7.34
CA LYS A 185 -10.58 25.39 6.91
C LYS A 185 -9.13 25.08 6.51
N THR A 186 -8.68 23.83 6.47
CA THR A 186 -7.39 23.49 5.82
C THR A 186 -7.62 22.51 4.70
N VAL A 187 -7.38 22.93 3.45
CA VAL A 187 -7.53 22.10 2.23
C VAL A 187 -6.88 20.72 2.42
N ALA A 188 -5.76 20.63 3.15
CA ALA A 188 -5.08 19.38 3.47
C ALA A 188 -5.93 18.32 4.22
N LEU A 189 -6.81 18.71 5.15
CA LEU A 189 -7.57 17.74 5.98
C LEU A 189 -8.86 17.26 5.29
N SER A 190 -9.51 18.12 4.50
CA SER A 190 -10.64 17.72 3.65
C SER A 190 -10.21 16.64 2.66
N LEU A 191 -8.97 16.68 2.17
CA LEU A 191 -8.41 15.68 1.26
C LEU A 191 -8.17 14.33 1.95
N THR A 192 -7.80 14.33 3.23
CA THR A 192 -7.66 13.12 4.05
C THR A 192 -9.02 12.44 4.25
N VAL A 193 -10.08 13.24 4.48
CA VAL A 193 -11.46 12.75 4.58
C VAL A 193 -11.95 12.20 3.24
N VAL A 194 -11.65 12.88 2.13
CA VAL A 194 -11.95 12.41 0.76
C VAL A 194 -11.20 11.09 0.48
N ALA A 195 -9.93 10.97 0.84
CA ALA A 195 -9.19 9.71 0.73
C ALA A 195 -9.80 8.60 1.59
N PHE A 196 -10.29 8.90 2.80
CA PHE A 196 -10.97 7.93 3.65
C PHE A 196 -12.31 7.47 3.04
N LEU A 197 -13.11 8.42 2.56
CA LEU A 197 -14.36 8.16 1.83
C LEU A 197 -14.11 7.27 0.62
N SER A 198 -13.02 7.50 -0.13
CA SER A 198 -12.68 6.65 -1.28
C SER A 198 -12.45 5.18 -0.89
N GLY A 199 -11.85 4.94 0.27
CA GLY A 199 -11.64 3.61 0.85
C GLY A 199 -12.93 2.93 1.29
N ILE A 200 -13.84 3.70 1.88
CA ILE A 200 -15.19 3.21 2.22
C ILE A 200 -15.94 2.84 0.95
N VAL A 201 -15.97 3.74 -0.05
CA VAL A 201 -16.63 3.48 -1.33
C VAL A 201 -16.05 2.25 -2.02
N TYR A 202 -14.72 2.05 -1.95
CA TYR A 202 -14.06 0.88 -2.53
C TYR A 202 -14.47 -0.40 -1.79
N SER A 203 -14.52 -0.35 -0.45
CA SER A 203 -14.95 -1.46 0.38
C SER A 203 -16.41 -1.84 0.10
N VAL A 204 -17.29 -0.85 -0.03
CA VAL A 204 -18.70 -1.06 -0.42
C VAL A 204 -18.79 -1.64 -1.84
N ALA A 205 -17.94 -1.20 -2.77
CA ALA A 205 -17.87 -1.75 -4.12
C ALA A 205 -17.48 -3.23 -4.12
N GLN A 206 -16.49 -3.61 -3.31
CA GLN A 206 -16.06 -4.99 -3.14
C GLN A 206 -17.17 -5.86 -2.51
N ILE A 207 -17.87 -5.36 -1.50
CA ILE A 207 -19.01 -6.07 -0.88
C ILE A 207 -20.13 -6.27 -1.90
N ARG A 208 -20.48 -5.24 -2.68
CA ARG A 208 -21.51 -5.34 -3.73
C ARG A 208 -21.10 -6.33 -4.82
N GLN A 209 -19.83 -6.31 -5.24
CA GLN A 209 -19.31 -7.24 -6.24
C GLN A 209 -19.38 -8.69 -5.75
N ARG A 210 -19.08 -8.96 -4.47
CA ARG A 210 -19.23 -10.30 -3.88
C ARG A 210 -20.70 -10.75 -3.83
N LYS A 211 -21.64 -9.86 -3.52
CA LYS A 211 -23.08 -10.17 -3.49
C LYS A 211 -23.68 -10.49 -4.87
N MET A 212 -23.12 -9.91 -5.93
CA MET A 212 -23.56 -10.13 -7.31
C MET A 212 -23.08 -11.46 -7.92
N LYS A 213 -22.12 -12.15 -7.29
CA LYS A 213 -21.70 -13.49 -7.73
C LYS A 213 -22.76 -14.55 -7.40
N PRO A 214 -22.92 -15.61 -8.22
CA PRO A 214 -23.80 -16.75 -7.91
C PRO A 214 -23.53 -17.32 -6.50
N VAL A 215 -24.53 -17.94 -5.88
CA VAL A 215 -24.40 -18.48 -4.50
C VAL A 215 -23.38 -19.62 -4.43
N GLU A 216 -23.26 -20.44 -5.48
CA GLU A 216 -22.20 -21.47 -5.63
C GLU A 216 -20.78 -20.89 -5.47
N ASP A 217 -20.48 -19.77 -6.13
CA ASP A 217 -19.18 -19.07 -6.06
C ASP A 217 -18.93 -18.34 -4.73
N ARG A 218 -19.96 -18.20 -3.89
CA ARG A 218 -19.86 -17.55 -2.56
C ARG A 218 -19.49 -18.54 -1.45
N LEU A 219 -19.80 -19.82 -1.63
CA LEU A 219 -19.61 -20.87 -0.62
C LEU A 219 -18.31 -21.65 -0.79
N LEU A 220 -17.67 -21.59 -1.95
CA LEU A 220 -16.35 -22.19 -2.19
C LEU A 220 -15.26 -21.12 -1.97
N PRO A 221 -14.60 -21.07 -0.80
CA PRO A 221 -13.32 -20.38 -0.71
C PRO A 221 -12.30 -21.24 -1.47
N THR A 222 -12.22 -21.08 -2.80
CA THR A 222 -11.13 -21.65 -3.62
C THR A 222 -10.76 -23.08 -3.20
N GLN A 223 -11.72 -24.00 -3.22
CA GLN A 223 -11.44 -25.44 -3.24
C GLN A 223 -11.48 -25.92 -4.68
N ASP A 224 -10.59 -25.37 -5.50
CA ASP A 224 -10.01 -26.14 -6.59
C ASP A 224 -8.63 -26.61 -6.10
N LEU A 225 -8.65 -27.42 -5.04
CA LEU A 225 -7.52 -28.20 -4.57
C LEU A 225 -7.79 -29.63 -5.02
N LYS A 226 -7.26 -29.97 -6.20
CA LYS A 226 -7.02 -31.35 -6.63
C LYS A 226 -5.60 -31.44 -7.14
#